data_AF-A0A010QJW2-F1
#
_entry.id   AF-A0A010QJW2-F1
#
_cell.length_a   1.000
_cell.length_b   1.000
_cell.length_c   1.000
_cell.angle_alpha   90.00
_cell.angle_beta   90.00
_cell.angle_gamma   90.00
#
_symmetry.space_group_name_H-M   'P 1'
#
loop_
_entity.id
_entity.type
_entity.pdbx_description
1 polymer ?
#
loop_
_entity_poly.entity_id
_entity_poly.type
_entity_poly.pdbx_seq_one_letter_code
_entity_poly.pdbx_strand_id
1 'polypeptide(L)'
;MAPTRYIAALAAFASFVATSPAPSHLKGSRLVFTPTDSALRFVKTSPADLGSWVTDADKDGLIENGVRFIDITDIKDEEVLDMISTPDHDFSQYLDTLDLNTDLAQRETALNLDSSPNQYRRFWSRDHRTENGTKAAEWILESIERIVALVNPHIESAPFAHNATKQPSVIAKLPGATSDIVVFGAHFDSISRKPGGYAPGADDNASGTVVLLELLRTLAEKTSHKDTEPWQPLRNTVEFHFYAAEEVGLLGSSEIFYEYKAKNKTVVAMLNHDMLGFSSTDKVSLGGDKIDPRLTHVLRTIAKQRGIPTLSFSCGYACSDHASAHNNKYPAAFITADRDPTGNDRIHTDKDTLETIEKETLERHFRFSLAALEVLSNANVTKLGRPSDDLM
;
A
#
# COMPACT_ATOMS: atom_id res chain seq x y z
N MET A 1 -17.65 40.20 34.81
CA MET A 1 -16.77 39.13 34.29
C MET A 1 -16.95 37.93 35.20
N ALA A 2 -17.67 36.92 34.72
CA ALA A 2 -18.00 35.71 35.45
C ALA A 2 -17.16 34.54 34.91
N PRO A 3 -16.63 33.65 35.74
CA PRO A 3 -16.21 32.32 35.31
C PRO A 3 -17.30 31.31 35.72
N THR A 4 -18.07 30.83 34.74
CA THR A 4 -19.05 29.78 35.00
C THR A 4 -18.37 28.42 34.85
N ARG A 5 -18.25 27.71 35.97
CA ARG A 5 -17.89 26.30 36.08
C ARG A 5 -19.04 25.43 35.55
N TYR A 6 -18.73 24.37 34.81
CA TYR A 6 -19.61 23.21 34.60
C TYR A 6 -18.80 21.97 34.99
N ILE A 7 -18.84 21.55 36.26
CA ILE A 7 -19.75 20.53 36.84
C ILE A 7 -19.83 19.26 35.99
N ALA A 8 -19.09 18.25 36.45
CA ALA A 8 -19.22 16.85 36.08
C ALA A 8 -20.59 16.31 36.51
N ALA A 9 -21.23 15.55 35.63
CA ALA A 9 -22.39 14.71 35.97
C ALA A 9 -22.02 13.24 35.77
N LEU A 10 -21.71 12.57 36.88
CA LEU A 10 -21.86 11.12 37.02
C LEU A 10 -23.36 10.80 37.09
N ALA A 11 -23.84 9.90 36.24
CA ALA A 11 -25.14 9.26 36.41
C ALA A 11 -24.95 7.74 36.46
N ALA A 12 -25.45 7.16 37.54
CA ALA A 12 -25.32 5.77 37.94
C ALA A 12 -26.13 4.81 37.06
N PHE A 13 -25.59 3.60 36.88
CA PHE A 13 -26.29 2.46 36.30
C PHE A 13 -27.40 1.98 37.24
N ALA A 14 -28.64 1.96 36.75
CA ALA A 14 -29.73 1.18 37.32
C ALA A 14 -30.24 0.21 36.24
N SER A 15 -30.12 -1.08 36.51
CA SER A 15 -30.62 -2.16 35.67
C SER A 15 -32.14 -2.15 35.60
N PHE A 16 -32.70 -2.07 34.40
CA PHE A 16 -34.06 -2.52 34.10
C PHE A 16 -34.03 -3.35 32.81
N VAL A 17 -34.31 -4.64 32.97
CA VAL A 17 -34.59 -5.55 31.86
C VAL A 17 -36.03 -5.26 31.41
N ALA A 18 -36.17 -4.70 30.21
CA ALA A 18 -37.45 -4.59 29.52
C ALA A 18 -37.25 -5.10 28.09
N THR A 19 -37.83 -6.27 27.81
CA THR A 19 -37.93 -6.87 26.49
C THR A 19 -38.97 -6.12 25.66
N SER A 20 -38.58 -5.56 24.52
CA SER A 20 -39.47 -5.04 23.48
C SER A 20 -38.75 -5.04 22.11
N PRO A 21 -39.49 -5.20 21.00
CA PRO A 21 -39.00 -5.81 19.77
C PRO A 21 -38.08 -4.89 18.97
N ALA A 22 -37.21 -5.50 18.17
CA ALA A 22 -36.24 -4.85 17.31
C ALA A 22 -36.88 -3.77 16.42
N PRO A 23 -36.36 -2.52 16.40
CA PRO A 23 -36.80 -1.55 15.44
C PRO A 23 -36.17 -1.83 14.08
N SER A 24 -37.06 -1.92 13.09
CA SER A 24 -36.83 -1.85 11.65
C SER A 24 -35.75 -0.86 11.23
N HIS A 25 -34.96 -1.26 10.22
CA HIS A 25 -33.98 -0.47 9.46
C HIS A 25 -34.22 1.05 9.46
N LEU A 26 -33.56 1.75 10.38
CA LEU A 26 -33.24 3.15 10.22
C LEU A 26 -31.91 3.21 9.46
N LYS A 27 -31.94 3.66 8.20
CA LYS A 27 -30.76 4.22 7.54
C LYS A 27 -30.38 5.47 8.34
N GLY A 28 -29.54 5.30 9.35
CA GLY A 28 -29.02 6.40 10.14
C GLY A 28 -28.16 7.27 9.24
N SER A 29 -28.65 8.47 8.91
CA SER A 29 -27.80 9.55 8.41
C SER A 29 -26.68 9.75 9.43
N ARG A 30 -25.44 9.42 9.05
CA ARG A 30 -24.25 9.63 9.88
C ARG A 30 -24.08 11.14 10.02
N LEU A 31 -24.61 11.72 11.11
CA LEU A 31 -24.36 13.11 11.48
C LEU A 31 -22.90 13.22 11.93
N VAL A 32 -21.98 13.26 10.97
CA VAL A 32 -20.60 13.66 11.22
C VAL A 32 -20.63 15.17 11.36
N PHE A 33 -20.53 15.67 12.59
CA PHE A 33 -20.31 17.10 12.82
C PHE A 33 -19.05 17.48 12.05
N THR A 34 -19.13 18.35 11.05
CA THR A 34 -17.93 18.89 10.37
C THR A 34 -17.43 20.07 11.19
N PRO A 35 -16.25 20.01 11.83
CA PRO A 35 -15.70 21.12 12.57
C PRO A 35 -15.46 22.30 11.63
N THR A 36 -15.59 23.51 12.16
CA THR A 36 -15.17 24.74 11.46
C THR A 36 -13.66 24.93 11.48
N ASP A 37 -12.94 24.12 12.25
CA ASP A 37 -11.48 24.13 12.34
C ASP A 37 -10.88 23.23 11.25
N SER A 38 -10.22 23.84 10.26
CA SER A 38 -9.57 23.14 9.16
C SER A 38 -8.34 22.32 9.58
N ALA A 39 -7.87 22.46 10.83
CA ALA A 39 -6.74 21.68 11.34
C ALA A 39 -7.14 20.30 11.87
N LEU A 40 -8.44 20.03 12.05
CA LEU A 40 -8.90 18.72 12.52
C LEU A 40 -9.00 17.72 11.36
N ARG A 41 -8.63 16.47 11.66
CA ARG A 41 -8.72 15.32 10.76
C ARG A 41 -9.73 14.32 11.31
N PHE A 42 -10.51 13.69 10.44
CA PHE A 42 -11.48 12.65 10.82
C PHE A 42 -10.83 11.28 10.61
N VAL A 43 -10.61 10.53 11.68
CA VAL A 43 -9.91 9.24 11.64
C VAL A 43 -10.82 8.10 12.11
N LYS A 44 -10.58 6.90 11.59
CA LYS A 44 -11.15 5.64 12.09
C LYS A 44 -10.05 4.69 12.49
N THR A 45 -10.22 3.99 13.60
CA THR A 45 -9.26 3.01 14.16
C THR A 45 -9.66 1.55 13.91
N SER A 46 -10.89 1.31 13.46
CA SER A 46 -11.39 -0.02 13.10
C SER A 46 -12.59 0.08 12.15
N PRO A 47 -13.06 -1.03 11.55
CA PRO A 47 -14.27 -1.02 10.74
C PRO A 47 -15.49 -0.55 11.54
N ALA A 48 -15.62 -1.01 12.79
CA ALA A 48 -16.74 -0.70 13.68
C ALA A 48 -16.67 0.73 14.28
N ASP A 49 -15.51 1.37 14.26
CA ASP A 49 -15.32 2.73 14.77
C ASP A 49 -16.16 3.74 13.94
N LEU A 50 -17.00 4.54 14.60
CA LEU A 50 -17.79 5.57 13.93
C LEU A 50 -16.94 6.77 13.47
N GLY A 51 -15.67 6.81 13.85
CA GLY A 51 -14.71 7.85 13.53
C GLY A 51 -14.76 9.02 14.50
N SER A 52 -13.63 9.68 14.67
CA SER A 52 -13.47 10.83 15.56
C SER A 52 -12.67 11.94 14.90
N TRP A 53 -13.01 13.19 15.22
CA TRP A 53 -12.18 14.33 14.84
C TRP A 53 -11.02 14.46 15.81
N VAL A 54 -9.81 14.52 15.26
CA VAL A 54 -8.55 14.48 15.99
C VAL A 54 -7.62 15.56 15.47
N THR A 55 -6.74 16.06 16.32
CA THR A 55 -5.59 16.89 15.92
C THR A 55 -4.44 16.01 15.43
N ASP A 56 -3.42 16.61 14.79
CA ASP A 56 -2.19 15.86 14.48
C ASP A 56 -1.49 15.33 15.74
N ALA A 57 -1.59 16.03 16.88
CA ALA A 57 -1.05 15.56 18.15
C ALA A 57 -1.80 14.33 18.69
N ASP A 58 -3.11 14.25 18.46
CA ASP A 58 -3.90 13.06 18.79
C ASP A 58 -3.51 11.88 17.88
N LYS A 59 -3.24 12.13 16.58
CA LYS A 59 -2.72 11.11 15.65
C LYS A 59 -1.34 10.61 16.10
N ASP A 60 -0.44 11.51 16.49
CA ASP A 60 0.85 11.17 17.09
C ASP A 60 0.66 10.27 18.33
N GLY A 61 -0.34 10.57 19.17
CA GLY A 61 -0.72 9.72 20.30
C GLY A 61 -1.20 8.32 19.90
N LEU A 62 -1.95 8.17 18.80
CA LEU A 62 -2.33 6.86 18.28
C LEU A 62 -1.10 6.06 17.84
N ILE A 63 -0.18 6.71 17.12
CA ILE A 63 1.09 6.13 16.65
C ILE A 63 1.96 5.68 17.82
N GLU A 64 2.14 6.53 18.83
CA GLU A 64 2.89 6.23 20.06
C GLU A 64 2.38 4.95 20.75
N ASN A 65 1.06 4.74 20.71
CA ASN A 65 0.38 3.59 21.32
C ASN A 65 0.22 2.40 20.37
N GLY A 66 0.77 2.47 19.16
CA GLY A 66 0.66 1.40 18.14
C GLY A 66 -0.77 1.17 17.64
N VAL A 67 -1.63 2.19 17.75
CA VAL A 67 -3.01 2.13 17.26
C VAL A 67 -3.02 2.54 15.80
N ARG A 68 -3.37 1.60 14.92
CA ARG A 68 -3.55 1.87 13.49
C ARG A 68 -4.84 2.60 13.21
N PHE A 69 -4.83 3.45 12.20
CA PHE A 69 -6.00 4.22 11.80
C PHE A 69 -5.95 4.58 10.31
N ILE A 70 -7.09 4.94 9.75
CA ILE A 70 -7.20 5.57 8.43
C ILE A 70 -7.70 7.00 8.65
N ASP A 71 -7.05 7.96 8.01
CA ASP A 71 -7.53 9.32 7.92
C ASP A 71 -8.50 9.44 6.75
N ILE A 72 -9.78 9.64 7.07
CA ILE A 72 -10.88 9.65 6.11
C ILE A 72 -11.44 11.05 5.87
N THR A 73 -10.72 12.09 6.31
CA THR A 73 -11.17 13.49 6.28
C THR A 73 -11.63 13.94 4.90
N ASP A 74 -10.86 13.58 3.88
CA ASP A 74 -11.05 14.04 2.51
C ASP A 74 -11.86 13.07 1.64
N ILE A 75 -12.29 11.94 2.21
CA ILE A 75 -13.07 10.91 1.50
C ILE A 75 -14.55 11.26 1.55
N LYS A 76 -15.12 11.59 0.39
CA LYS A 76 -16.53 11.98 0.24
C LYS A 76 -17.41 10.91 -0.40
N ASP A 77 -16.79 9.89 -0.99
CA ASP A 77 -17.51 8.80 -1.65
C ASP A 77 -18.07 7.84 -0.58
N GLU A 78 -19.41 7.75 -0.50
CA GLU A 78 -20.11 6.94 0.50
C GLU A 78 -19.79 5.45 0.37
N GLU A 79 -19.58 4.94 -0.84
CA GLU A 79 -19.25 3.55 -1.06
C GLU A 79 -17.84 3.22 -0.57
N VAL A 80 -16.90 4.16 -0.71
CA VAL A 80 -15.55 4.03 -0.12
C VAL A 80 -15.64 4.04 1.41
N LEU A 81 -16.43 4.94 1.99
CA LEU A 81 -16.63 5.01 3.44
C LEU A 81 -17.30 3.74 4.00
N ASP A 82 -18.22 3.15 3.25
CA ASP A 82 -18.87 1.87 3.58
C ASP A 82 -17.85 0.71 3.50
N MET A 83 -17.02 0.66 2.46
CA MET A 83 -15.95 -0.34 2.32
C MET A 83 -14.94 -0.27 3.48
N ILE A 84 -14.54 0.95 3.88
CA ILE A 84 -13.67 1.18 5.05
C ILE A 84 -14.33 0.67 6.35
N SER A 85 -15.65 0.80 6.46
CA SER A 85 -16.43 0.39 7.64
C SER A 85 -16.83 -1.09 7.64
N THR A 86 -16.55 -1.81 6.55
CA THR A 86 -16.89 -3.23 6.42
C THR A 86 -15.77 -4.07 7.03
N PRO A 87 -16.05 -4.99 7.98
CA PRO A 87 -15.06 -5.95 8.45
C PRO A 87 -14.53 -6.79 7.29
N ASP A 88 -13.24 -7.14 7.34
CA ASP A 88 -12.69 -8.00 6.31
C ASP A 88 -13.00 -9.48 6.55
N HIS A 89 -12.95 -10.27 5.48
CA HIS A 89 -13.14 -11.71 5.55
C HIS A 89 -11.79 -12.43 5.50
N ASP A 90 -11.59 -13.39 6.42
CA ASP A 90 -10.39 -14.23 6.37
C ASP A 90 -10.48 -15.20 5.17
N PHE A 91 -9.70 -14.91 4.13
CA PHE A 91 -9.59 -15.74 2.93
C PHE A 91 -8.46 -16.77 3.01
N SER A 92 -7.72 -16.87 4.12
CA SER A 92 -6.52 -17.72 4.24
C SER A 92 -6.79 -19.18 3.87
N GLN A 93 -7.90 -19.75 4.35
CA GLN A 93 -8.30 -21.13 4.06
C GLN A 93 -8.66 -21.35 2.58
N TYR A 94 -9.20 -20.34 1.91
CA TYR A 94 -9.59 -20.42 0.49
C TYR A 94 -8.35 -20.36 -0.42
N LEU A 95 -7.40 -19.49 -0.09
CA LEU A 95 -6.17 -19.28 -0.86
C LEU A 95 -5.28 -20.52 -0.95
N ASP A 96 -5.33 -21.42 0.04
CA ASP A 96 -4.56 -22.68 0.06
C ASP A 96 -5.17 -23.78 -0.83
N THR A 97 -6.44 -23.64 -1.26
CA THR A 97 -7.20 -24.71 -1.93
C THR A 97 -7.46 -24.49 -3.41
N LEU A 98 -7.26 -23.27 -3.93
CA LEU A 98 -7.40 -23.04 -5.37
C LEU A 98 -6.21 -23.65 -6.12
N ASP A 99 -6.51 -24.44 -7.15
CA ASP A 99 -5.53 -24.90 -8.14
C ASP A 99 -5.99 -24.38 -9.50
N LEU A 100 -5.32 -23.34 -9.99
CA LEU A 100 -5.56 -22.81 -11.32
C LEU A 100 -4.41 -23.22 -12.23
N ASN A 101 -4.70 -24.08 -13.18
CA ASN A 101 -3.81 -24.44 -14.27
C ASN A 101 -3.63 -23.21 -15.19
N THR A 102 -2.72 -22.32 -14.84
CA THR A 102 -2.24 -21.27 -15.75
C THR A 102 -0.78 -21.56 -16.05
N ASP A 103 -0.47 -22.15 -17.19
CA ASP A 103 0.89 -22.31 -17.69
C ASP A 103 1.49 -20.91 -17.96
N LEU A 104 2.43 -20.46 -17.13
CA LEU A 104 3.12 -19.18 -17.29
C LEU A 104 4.57 -19.47 -17.69
N ALA A 105 4.98 -18.91 -18.84
CA ALA A 105 6.32 -19.14 -19.37
C ALA A 105 7.41 -18.76 -18.35
N GLN A 106 8.34 -19.69 -18.09
CA GLN A 106 9.48 -19.45 -17.21
C GLN A 106 10.52 -18.57 -17.92
N ARG A 107 10.75 -17.36 -17.41
CA ARG A 107 11.94 -16.54 -17.69
C ARG A 107 12.62 -16.14 -16.39
N GLU A 108 13.85 -16.57 -16.17
CA GLU A 108 14.63 -16.12 -15.02
C GLU A 108 15.39 -14.83 -15.37
N THR A 109 15.37 -13.85 -14.48
CA THR A 109 16.24 -12.69 -14.55
C THR A 109 16.79 -12.47 -13.15
N ALA A 110 18.12 -12.47 -13.05
CA ALA A 110 18.80 -12.24 -11.78
C ALA A 110 18.66 -10.77 -11.35
N LEU A 111 18.58 -10.54 -10.05
CA LEU A 111 18.66 -9.21 -9.46
C LEU A 111 20.06 -8.62 -9.68
N ASN A 112 20.16 -7.37 -10.14
CA ASN A 112 21.45 -6.69 -10.28
C ASN A 112 21.60 -5.56 -9.24
N LEU A 113 21.86 -5.95 -7.99
CA LEU A 113 22.19 -5.00 -6.91
C LEU A 113 23.54 -4.28 -7.12
N ASP A 114 24.39 -4.74 -8.05
CA ASP A 114 25.73 -4.17 -8.29
C ASP A 114 25.71 -2.86 -9.12
N SER A 115 24.53 -2.40 -9.57
CA SER A 115 24.45 -1.18 -10.39
C SER A 115 24.42 0.15 -9.61
N SER A 116 24.41 0.16 -8.27
CA SER A 116 24.92 1.31 -7.50
C SER A 116 25.05 1.05 -6.00
N PRO A 117 26.28 0.98 -5.47
CA PRO A 117 26.54 1.05 -4.03
C PRO A 117 26.04 2.35 -3.33
N ASN A 118 25.46 3.29 -4.09
CA ASN A 118 25.03 4.62 -3.64
C ASN A 118 23.52 4.89 -3.79
N GLN A 119 22.67 3.88 -4.05
CA GLN A 119 21.21 4.10 -4.14
C GLN A 119 20.57 4.40 -2.77
N TYR A 120 21.23 4.07 -1.66
CA TYR A 120 20.69 4.34 -0.33
C TYR A 120 21.05 5.75 0.12
N ARG A 121 20.21 6.74 -0.22
CA ARG A 121 20.32 8.07 0.37
C ARG A 121 19.85 8.00 1.82
N ARG A 122 20.76 8.19 2.76
CA ARG A 122 20.46 8.22 4.19
C ARG A 122 19.74 9.54 4.51
N PHE A 123 18.45 9.45 4.80
CA PHE A 123 17.69 10.53 5.40
C PHE A 123 17.66 10.35 6.92
N TRP A 124 17.61 11.45 7.67
CA TRP A 124 17.38 11.37 9.12
C TRP A 124 16.02 10.72 9.44
N SER A 125 15.01 11.14 8.70
CA SER A 125 13.65 10.61 8.70
C SER A 125 13.03 11.05 7.38
N ARG A 126 12.03 10.31 6.89
CA ARG A 126 11.24 10.66 5.71
C ARG A 126 9.81 11.05 6.10
N ASP A 127 9.61 11.51 7.35
CA ASP A 127 8.33 11.97 7.89
C ASP A 127 7.74 13.06 6.99
N HIS A 128 6.46 12.89 6.65
CA HIS A 128 5.71 13.71 5.71
C HIS A 128 5.63 15.21 6.09
N ARG A 129 5.83 15.55 7.36
CA ARG A 129 5.83 16.93 7.88
C ARG A 129 7.16 17.65 7.64
N THR A 130 8.21 16.91 7.29
CA THR A 130 9.58 17.42 7.27
C THR A 130 10.06 17.74 5.86
N GLU A 131 11.04 18.64 5.77
CA GLU A 131 11.76 18.92 4.52
C GLU A 131 12.45 17.67 3.97
N ASN A 132 12.95 16.78 4.86
CA ASN A 132 13.54 15.52 4.44
C ASN A 132 12.53 14.59 3.77
N GLY A 133 11.29 14.54 4.26
CA GLY A 133 10.21 13.81 3.60
C GLY A 133 9.95 14.30 2.18
N THR A 134 9.97 15.62 1.96
CA THR A 134 9.83 16.21 0.61
C THR A 134 11.05 15.89 -0.28
N LYS A 135 12.26 16.03 0.26
CA LYS A 135 13.52 15.68 -0.43
C LYS A 135 13.63 14.20 -0.78
N ALA A 136 12.98 13.31 -0.02
CA ALA A 136 12.89 11.89 -0.34
C ALA A 136 12.07 11.67 -1.62
N ALA A 137 10.93 12.36 -1.75
CA ALA A 137 10.12 12.32 -2.97
C ALA A 137 10.89 12.86 -4.19
N GLU A 138 11.57 14.00 -4.03
CA GLU A 138 12.45 14.57 -5.07
C GLU A 138 13.53 13.57 -5.50
N TRP A 139 14.19 12.92 -4.55
CA TRP A 139 15.22 11.92 -4.83
C TRP A 139 14.66 10.69 -5.57
N ILE A 140 13.45 10.24 -5.23
CA ILE A 140 12.77 9.14 -5.96
C ILE A 140 12.49 9.56 -7.40
N LEU A 141 11.92 10.76 -7.61
CA LEU A 141 11.65 11.29 -8.95
C LEU A 141 12.94 11.39 -9.78
N GLU A 142 14.00 11.98 -9.23
CA GLU A 142 15.31 12.05 -9.90
C GLU A 142 15.90 10.66 -10.20
N SER A 143 15.65 9.67 -9.34
CA SER A 143 16.12 8.29 -9.54
C SER A 143 15.39 7.64 -10.71
N ILE A 144 14.08 7.84 -10.81
CA ILE A 144 13.27 7.40 -11.94
C ILE A 144 13.75 8.07 -13.22
N GLU A 145 13.92 9.40 -13.21
CA GLU A 145 14.40 10.14 -14.38
C GLU A 145 15.76 9.65 -14.86
N ARG A 146 16.70 9.33 -13.95
CA ARG A 146 17.99 8.72 -14.29
C ARG A 146 17.85 7.34 -14.93
N ILE A 147 16.94 6.51 -14.42
CA ILE A 147 16.65 5.17 -14.98
C ILE A 147 16.06 5.31 -16.39
N VAL A 148 15.13 6.24 -16.58
CA VAL A 148 14.31 6.38 -17.78
C VAL A 148 15.07 7.08 -18.92
N ALA A 149 15.78 8.17 -18.63
CA ALA A 149 16.43 9.03 -19.61
C ALA A 149 17.49 8.31 -20.46
N LEU A 150 17.98 7.16 -19.99
CA LEU A 150 19.01 6.38 -20.67
C LEU A 150 18.47 5.16 -21.41
N VAL A 151 17.21 4.78 -21.20
CA VAL A 151 16.76 3.40 -21.49
C VAL A 151 15.42 3.32 -22.23
N ASN A 152 14.38 4.06 -21.82
CA ASN A 152 13.07 3.96 -22.46
C ASN A 152 12.28 5.28 -22.40
N PRO A 153 12.16 6.04 -23.50
CA PRO A 153 11.50 7.34 -23.51
C PRO A 153 9.98 7.29 -23.35
N HIS A 154 9.36 6.10 -23.38
CA HIS A 154 7.92 5.93 -23.17
C HIS A 154 7.51 5.88 -21.70
N ILE A 155 8.48 5.78 -20.78
CA ILE A 155 8.18 5.85 -19.35
C ILE A 155 8.04 7.33 -18.97
N GLU A 156 6.86 7.67 -18.46
CA GLU A 156 6.55 8.99 -17.93
C GLU A 156 6.63 8.94 -16.41
N SER A 157 7.07 10.01 -15.77
CA SER A 157 7.06 10.11 -14.30
C SER A 157 6.71 11.50 -13.84
N ALA A 158 5.93 11.60 -12.76
CA ALA A 158 5.50 12.88 -12.21
C ALA A 158 5.25 12.78 -10.70
N PRO A 159 5.48 13.87 -9.95
CA PRO A 159 4.97 13.98 -8.60
C PRO A 159 3.44 14.10 -8.61
N PHE A 160 2.80 13.56 -7.58
CA PHE A 160 1.38 13.71 -7.28
C PHE A 160 1.25 14.54 -5.99
N ALA A 161 0.70 15.74 -6.11
CA ALA A 161 0.50 16.63 -4.97
C ALA A 161 -0.73 16.21 -4.16
N HIS A 162 -0.65 16.36 -2.83
CA HIS A 162 -1.70 15.97 -1.91
C HIS A 162 -2.31 17.18 -1.21
N ASN A 163 -3.60 17.07 -0.86
CA ASN A 163 -4.26 18.11 -0.06
C ASN A 163 -3.85 18.04 1.42
N ALA A 164 -3.64 16.83 1.94
CA ALA A 164 -3.40 16.57 3.36
C ALA A 164 -1.92 16.59 3.77
N THR A 165 -0.99 16.63 2.82
CA THR A 165 0.46 16.61 3.09
C THR A 165 1.24 17.38 2.03
N LYS A 166 2.38 17.97 2.43
CA LYS A 166 3.29 18.65 1.49
C LYS A 166 4.26 17.69 0.80
N GLN A 167 4.43 16.49 1.34
CA GLN A 167 5.22 15.43 0.72
C GLN A 167 4.42 14.86 -0.47
N PRO A 168 4.86 15.04 -1.73
CA PRO A 168 4.16 14.48 -2.86
C PRO A 168 4.43 12.97 -2.97
N SER A 169 3.44 12.21 -3.43
CA SER A 169 3.71 10.87 -3.95
C SER A 169 4.42 10.98 -5.30
N VAL A 170 5.04 9.90 -5.78
CA VAL A 170 5.64 9.86 -7.13
C VAL A 170 5.05 8.70 -7.91
N ILE A 171 4.67 8.95 -9.17
CA ILE A 171 4.13 7.91 -10.05
C ILE A 171 4.99 7.84 -11.31
N ALA A 172 5.52 6.65 -11.60
CA ALA A 172 6.11 6.32 -12.90
C ALA A 172 5.14 5.42 -13.69
N LYS A 173 5.02 5.64 -14.99
CA LYS A 173 4.04 4.98 -15.85
C LYS A 173 4.68 4.57 -17.17
N LEU A 174 4.52 3.30 -17.54
CA LEU A 174 4.74 2.82 -18.89
C LEU A 174 3.37 2.53 -19.54
N PRO A 175 2.94 3.30 -20.55
CA PRO A 175 1.69 3.03 -21.27
C PRO A 175 1.67 1.63 -21.89
N GLY A 176 0.54 0.93 -21.75
CA GLY A 176 0.30 -0.34 -22.42
C GLY A 176 -0.58 -0.21 -23.67
N ALA A 177 -0.85 -1.32 -24.33
CA ALA A 177 -1.78 -1.42 -25.45
C ALA A 177 -3.24 -1.19 -25.04
N THR A 178 -3.53 -1.38 -23.75
CA THR A 178 -4.83 -1.11 -23.12
C THR A 178 -4.69 -0.07 -22.00
N SER A 179 -5.80 0.55 -21.63
CA SER A 179 -5.88 1.45 -20.48
C SER A 179 -6.04 0.73 -19.14
N ASP A 180 -6.03 -0.61 -19.12
CA ASP A 180 -6.04 -1.39 -17.87
C ASP A 180 -4.71 -1.18 -17.14
N ILE A 181 -4.77 -0.89 -15.85
CA ILE A 181 -3.62 -0.49 -15.03
C ILE A 181 -3.23 -1.62 -14.09
N VAL A 182 -1.96 -2.00 -14.10
CA VAL A 182 -1.31 -2.80 -13.06
C VAL A 182 -0.40 -1.88 -12.25
N VAL A 183 -0.68 -1.77 -10.96
CA VAL A 183 0.05 -0.91 -10.03
C VAL A 183 0.99 -1.75 -9.16
N PHE A 184 2.25 -1.32 -9.08
CA PHE A 184 3.23 -1.75 -8.09
C PHE A 184 3.43 -0.58 -7.13
N GLY A 185 3.06 -0.74 -5.87
CA GLY A 185 3.08 0.33 -4.87
C GLY A 185 4.02 0.03 -3.70
N ALA A 186 4.62 1.08 -3.14
CA ALA A 186 5.27 1.08 -1.83
C ALA A 186 5.19 2.50 -1.27
N HIS A 187 5.01 2.68 0.04
CA HIS A 187 5.24 3.99 0.63
C HIS A 187 6.73 4.23 0.84
N PHE A 188 7.08 5.51 0.98
CA PHE A 188 8.46 5.91 1.19
C PHE A 188 8.65 6.84 2.39
N ASP A 189 7.60 7.24 3.08
CA ASP A 189 7.76 7.97 4.34
C ASP A 189 8.33 7.06 5.44
N SER A 190 8.70 7.66 6.57
CA SER A 190 9.11 6.92 7.76
C SER A 190 8.86 7.73 9.01
N ILE A 191 8.44 7.06 10.06
CA ILE A 191 8.21 7.67 11.37
C ILE A 191 9.01 6.96 12.45
N SER A 192 9.12 7.63 13.60
CA SER A 192 9.42 6.96 14.86
C SER A 192 8.18 7.01 15.72
N ARG A 193 7.94 5.98 16.54
CA ARG A 193 6.87 5.99 17.54
C ARG A 193 6.92 7.23 18.41
N LYS A 194 8.12 7.77 18.65
CA LYS A 194 8.27 9.09 19.28
C LYS A 194 8.23 10.17 18.20
N PRO A 195 7.26 11.11 18.22
CA PRO A 195 7.17 12.20 17.26
C PRO A 195 8.48 12.98 17.14
N GLY A 196 8.91 13.22 15.90
CA GLY A 196 10.18 13.87 15.58
C GLY A 196 11.44 13.06 15.91
N GLY A 197 11.30 11.78 16.29
CA GLY A 197 12.42 10.87 16.51
C GLY A 197 13.23 10.58 15.25
N TYR A 198 14.45 10.06 15.43
CA TYR A 198 15.23 9.52 14.32
C TYR A 198 14.54 8.27 13.76
N ALA A 199 14.32 8.24 12.45
CA ALA A 199 13.52 7.20 11.78
C ALA A 199 14.18 6.79 10.45
N PRO A 200 15.29 6.03 10.50
CA PRO A 200 15.98 5.61 9.29
C PRO A 200 15.08 4.80 8.35
N GLY A 201 14.14 4.00 8.86
CA GLY A 201 13.08 3.36 8.07
C GLY A 201 13.62 2.47 6.96
N ALA A 202 14.65 1.66 7.24
CA ALA A 202 15.35 0.89 6.23
C ALA A 202 14.49 -0.25 5.69
N ASP A 203 13.88 -1.04 6.59
CA ASP A 203 12.93 -2.07 6.23
C ASP A 203 11.56 -1.45 5.95
N ASP A 204 11.14 -0.48 6.78
CA ASP A 204 9.84 0.19 6.72
C ASP A 204 9.97 1.68 6.29
N ASN A 205 9.80 2.01 5.00
CA ASN A 205 9.68 1.11 3.86
C ASN A 205 10.64 1.47 2.70
N ALA A 206 11.90 1.79 3.05
CA ALA A 206 12.93 1.98 2.04
C ALA A 206 13.17 0.69 1.24
N SER A 207 13.02 -0.49 1.86
CA SER A 207 13.15 -1.79 1.23
C SER A 207 12.16 -2.00 0.06
N GLY A 208 10.87 -1.70 0.26
CA GLY A 208 9.85 -1.73 -0.80
C GLY A 208 10.15 -0.73 -1.90
N THR A 209 10.49 0.50 -1.51
CA THR A 209 10.86 1.58 -2.44
C THR A 209 12.02 1.18 -3.37
N VAL A 210 13.11 0.60 -2.84
CA VAL A 210 14.25 0.20 -3.69
C VAL A 210 13.95 -1.00 -4.59
N VAL A 211 13.12 -1.95 -4.13
CA VAL A 211 12.64 -3.06 -4.96
C VAL A 211 11.83 -2.52 -6.14
N LEU A 212 10.94 -1.54 -5.92
CA LEU A 212 10.18 -0.91 -7.00
C LEU A 212 11.07 -0.17 -8.01
N LEU A 213 12.06 0.59 -7.54
CA LEU A 213 13.02 1.28 -8.42
C LEU A 213 13.78 0.28 -9.31
N GLU A 214 14.18 -0.86 -8.75
CA GLU A 214 14.90 -1.90 -9.49
C GLU A 214 13.99 -2.68 -10.46
N LEU A 215 12.71 -2.89 -10.10
CA LEU A 215 11.70 -3.42 -11.01
C LEU A 215 11.48 -2.47 -12.20
N LEU A 216 11.39 -1.17 -11.93
CA LEU A 216 11.26 -0.14 -12.95
C LEU A 216 12.48 -0.12 -13.87
N ARG A 217 13.70 -0.17 -13.33
CA ARG A 217 14.94 -0.28 -14.12
C ARG A 217 14.93 -1.51 -15.02
N THR A 218 14.59 -2.67 -14.47
CA THR A 218 14.52 -3.93 -15.22
C THR A 218 13.44 -3.87 -16.30
N LEU A 219 12.29 -3.27 -16.02
CA LEU A 219 11.22 -3.05 -17.00
C LEU A 219 11.69 -2.13 -18.12
N ALA A 220 12.30 -1.00 -17.78
CA ALA A 220 12.83 -0.05 -18.74
C ALA A 220 13.80 -0.73 -19.70
N GLU A 221 14.75 -1.53 -19.18
CA GLU A 221 15.71 -2.26 -20.00
C GLU A 221 15.05 -3.28 -20.91
N LYS A 222 14.12 -4.08 -20.37
CA LYS A 222 13.40 -5.12 -21.14
C LYS A 222 12.47 -4.56 -22.21
N THR A 223 11.99 -3.32 -22.02
CA THR A 223 11.10 -2.61 -22.94
C THR A 223 11.81 -1.51 -23.70
N SER A 224 13.14 -1.44 -23.59
CA SER A 224 13.95 -0.53 -24.39
C SER A 224 13.85 -0.95 -25.85
N HIS A 225 13.63 0.05 -26.71
CA HIS A 225 13.62 -0.16 -28.15
C HIS A 225 14.77 0.64 -28.75
N LYS A 226 15.44 0.03 -29.74
CA LYS A 226 16.33 0.79 -30.62
C LYS A 226 15.46 1.65 -31.52
N ASP A 227 15.93 2.85 -31.86
CA ASP A 227 15.23 3.79 -32.78
C ASP A 227 14.83 3.16 -34.13
N THR A 228 15.40 2.00 -34.46
CA THR A 228 15.15 1.25 -35.70
C THR A 228 13.96 0.30 -35.64
N GLU A 229 13.39 0.02 -34.47
CA GLU A 229 12.29 -0.94 -34.28
C GLU A 229 11.01 -0.24 -33.79
N PRO A 230 9.82 -0.65 -34.26
CA PRO A 230 8.57 -0.09 -33.76
C PRO A 230 8.36 -0.47 -32.29
N TRP A 231 7.91 0.50 -31.48
CA TRP A 231 7.55 0.29 -30.09
C TRP A 231 6.49 -0.82 -29.97
N GLN A 232 6.74 -1.78 -29.08
CA GLN A 232 5.83 -2.88 -28.78
C GLN A 232 5.35 -2.75 -27.33
N PRO A 233 4.17 -2.14 -27.09
CA PRO A 233 3.65 -2.00 -25.73
C PRO A 233 3.36 -3.35 -25.10
N LEU A 234 3.54 -3.40 -23.77
CA LEU A 234 2.94 -4.44 -22.94
C LEU A 234 1.41 -4.35 -23.05
N ARG A 235 0.70 -5.41 -22.70
CA ARG A 235 -0.77 -5.39 -22.78
C ARG A 235 -1.37 -4.30 -21.89
N ASN A 236 -1.00 -4.31 -20.61
CA ASN A 236 -1.54 -3.41 -19.61
C ASN A 236 -0.58 -2.24 -19.39
N THR A 237 -1.15 -1.09 -19.03
CA THR A 237 -0.37 0.02 -18.51
C THR A 237 0.22 -0.38 -17.16
N VAL A 238 1.52 -0.19 -16.99
CA VAL A 238 2.21 -0.49 -15.72
C VAL A 238 2.52 0.82 -15.02
N GLU A 239 2.11 0.95 -13.76
CA GLU A 239 2.42 2.10 -12.93
C GLU A 239 3.18 1.67 -11.67
N PHE A 240 4.23 2.42 -11.31
CA PHE A 240 4.95 2.31 -10.06
C PHE A 240 4.60 3.51 -9.20
N HIS A 241 4.00 3.27 -8.04
CA HIS A 241 3.54 4.30 -7.12
C HIS A 241 4.44 4.30 -5.88
N PHE A 242 4.95 5.48 -5.53
CA PHE A 242 5.68 5.74 -4.30
C PHE A 242 4.83 6.65 -3.43
N TYR A 243 4.17 6.08 -2.42
CA TYR A 243 3.16 6.78 -1.64
C TYR A 243 3.77 7.63 -0.52
N ALA A 244 3.24 8.84 -0.38
CA ALA A 244 3.52 9.71 0.74
C ALA A 244 2.56 9.44 1.92
N ALA A 245 3.05 9.68 3.15
CA ALA A 245 2.22 9.76 4.35
C ALA A 245 1.34 8.52 4.61
N GLU A 246 1.88 7.32 4.42
CA GLU A 246 1.22 6.06 4.78
C GLU A 246 1.05 5.99 6.31
N GLU A 247 2.12 6.32 7.03
CA GLU A 247 2.30 6.10 8.47
C GLU A 247 1.36 6.93 9.36
N VAL A 248 0.71 7.92 8.72
CA VAL A 248 -0.22 8.84 9.35
C VAL A 248 -1.64 8.66 8.81
N GLY A 249 -1.96 7.44 8.37
CA GLY A 249 -3.31 7.01 8.04
C GLY A 249 -3.62 6.91 6.55
N LEU A 250 -2.67 6.41 5.76
CA LEU A 250 -2.82 6.08 4.34
C LEU A 250 -3.17 7.28 3.44
N LEU A 251 -2.68 8.47 3.77
CA LEU A 251 -3.12 9.72 3.14
C LEU A 251 -2.84 9.73 1.63
N GLY A 252 -1.60 9.40 1.24
CA GLY A 252 -1.18 9.48 -0.16
C GLY A 252 -1.93 8.50 -1.06
N SER A 253 -1.94 7.21 -0.70
CA SER A 253 -2.63 6.18 -1.48
C SER A 253 -4.15 6.38 -1.49
N SER A 254 -4.76 6.82 -0.39
CA SER A 254 -6.20 7.09 -0.32
C SER A 254 -6.62 8.15 -1.33
N GLU A 255 -5.89 9.27 -1.42
CA GLU A 255 -6.20 10.34 -2.37
C GLU A 255 -5.99 9.89 -3.82
N ILE A 256 -4.93 9.15 -4.11
CA ILE A 256 -4.66 8.61 -5.45
C ILE A 256 -5.79 7.69 -5.90
N PHE A 257 -6.17 6.68 -5.11
CA PHE A 257 -7.20 5.72 -5.53
C PHE A 257 -8.60 6.33 -5.55
N TYR A 258 -8.88 7.31 -4.68
CA TYR A 258 -10.11 8.11 -4.76
C TYR A 258 -10.16 8.89 -6.09
N GLU A 259 -9.07 9.52 -6.50
CA GLU A 259 -9.00 10.22 -7.78
C GLU A 259 -9.13 9.24 -8.97
N TYR A 260 -8.53 8.06 -8.88
CA TYR A 260 -8.62 7.04 -9.92
C TYR A 260 -10.06 6.57 -10.11
N LYS A 261 -10.77 6.34 -9.00
CA LYS A 261 -12.21 6.00 -9.00
C LYS A 261 -13.02 7.13 -9.62
N ALA A 262 -12.80 8.38 -9.19
CA ALA A 262 -13.50 9.55 -9.72
C ALA A 262 -13.26 9.77 -11.22
N LYS A 263 -12.08 9.39 -11.72
CA LYS A 263 -11.71 9.45 -13.15
C LYS A 263 -12.06 8.19 -13.94
N ASN A 264 -12.77 7.23 -13.33
CA ASN A 264 -13.13 5.94 -13.93
C ASN A 264 -11.93 5.17 -14.52
N LYS A 265 -10.77 5.24 -13.86
CA LYS A 265 -9.62 4.42 -14.24
C LYS A 265 -9.88 2.95 -13.91
N THR A 266 -9.40 2.05 -14.76
CA THR A 266 -9.51 0.59 -14.55
C THR A 266 -8.21 0.04 -13.99
N VAL A 267 -8.12 -0.10 -12.66
CA VAL A 267 -7.00 -0.84 -12.03
C VAL A 267 -7.39 -2.31 -11.95
N VAL A 268 -6.63 -3.17 -12.63
CA VAL A 268 -6.88 -4.61 -12.69
C VAL A 268 -6.05 -5.41 -11.68
N ALA A 269 -4.98 -4.81 -11.16
CA ALA A 269 -4.20 -5.34 -10.04
C ALA A 269 -3.42 -4.20 -9.36
N MET A 270 -3.43 -4.18 -8.03
CA MET A 270 -2.53 -3.37 -7.20
C MET A 270 -1.74 -4.30 -6.28
N LEU A 271 -0.41 -4.23 -6.36
CA LEU A 271 0.50 -5.01 -5.54
C LEU A 271 1.24 -4.06 -4.61
N ASN A 272 0.93 -4.13 -3.31
CA ASN A 272 1.59 -3.35 -2.29
C ASN A 272 2.83 -4.08 -1.75
N HIS A 273 3.95 -3.37 -1.68
CA HIS A 273 5.25 -3.87 -1.26
C HIS A 273 5.67 -3.13 0.00
N ASP A 274 5.62 -3.81 1.13
CA ASP A 274 5.94 -3.22 2.43
C ASP A 274 6.79 -4.15 3.27
N MET A 275 7.92 -3.64 3.74
CA MET A 275 8.90 -4.39 4.53
C MET A 275 9.42 -5.65 3.81
N LEU A 276 10.31 -5.44 2.84
CA LEU A 276 10.91 -6.48 2.00
C LEU A 276 12.37 -6.81 2.36
N GLY A 277 12.89 -6.19 3.42
CA GLY A 277 14.31 -6.16 3.76
C GLY A 277 14.73 -7.11 4.88
N PHE A 278 13.81 -7.59 5.71
CA PHE A 278 14.10 -8.51 6.82
C PHE A 278 13.09 -9.67 6.86
N SER A 279 13.55 -10.91 7.05
CA SER A 279 12.64 -12.07 7.18
C SER A 279 13.11 -13.08 8.22
N SER A 280 12.21 -13.45 9.14
CA SER A 280 12.41 -14.61 10.04
C SER A 280 11.99 -15.95 9.42
N THR A 281 11.40 -15.95 8.22
CA THR A 281 10.77 -17.15 7.63
C THR A 281 11.33 -17.60 6.29
N ASP A 282 12.18 -16.79 5.67
CA ASP A 282 12.73 -17.00 4.32
C ASP A 282 11.68 -17.22 3.21
N LYS A 283 10.50 -16.61 3.37
CA LYS A 283 9.34 -16.76 2.48
C LYS A 283 8.82 -15.41 2.03
N VAL A 284 8.05 -15.42 0.94
CA VAL A 284 7.22 -14.27 0.56
C VAL A 284 5.86 -14.40 1.23
N SER A 285 5.49 -13.40 2.02
CA SER A 285 4.18 -13.36 2.66
C SER A 285 3.17 -12.70 1.73
N LEU A 286 2.10 -13.43 1.41
CA LEU A 286 0.99 -12.99 0.56
C LEU A 286 -0.32 -13.18 1.32
N GLY A 287 -0.97 -12.09 1.67
CA GLY A 287 -2.13 -12.11 2.56
C GLY A 287 -2.43 -10.72 3.07
N GLY A 288 -2.90 -10.62 4.30
CA GLY A 288 -3.39 -9.39 4.89
C GLY A 288 -4.90 -9.30 4.81
N ASP A 289 -5.41 -8.25 5.44
CA ASP A 289 -6.82 -7.88 5.33
C ASP A 289 -6.98 -6.91 4.15
N LYS A 290 -8.20 -6.77 3.61
CA LYS A 290 -8.54 -5.90 2.47
C LYS A 290 -7.80 -6.29 1.19
N ILE A 291 -7.73 -7.58 0.92
CA ILE A 291 -7.14 -8.13 -0.30
C ILE A 291 -8.21 -8.66 -1.27
N ASP A 292 -7.83 -8.80 -2.54
CA ASP A 292 -8.59 -9.55 -3.52
C ASP A 292 -8.09 -11.01 -3.54
N PRO A 293 -8.91 -11.99 -3.12
CA PRO A 293 -8.46 -13.37 -3.00
C PRO A 293 -8.05 -13.98 -4.34
N ARG A 294 -8.62 -13.51 -5.45
CA ARG A 294 -8.31 -14.02 -6.79
C ARG A 294 -6.93 -13.55 -7.25
N LEU A 295 -6.61 -12.28 -7.09
CA LEU A 295 -5.29 -11.71 -7.36
C LEU A 295 -4.23 -12.36 -6.49
N THR A 296 -4.49 -12.47 -5.17
CA THR A 296 -3.56 -13.13 -4.24
C THR A 296 -3.31 -14.58 -4.64
N HIS A 297 -4.33 -15.30 -5.10
CA HIS A 297 -4.15 -16.65 -5.62
C HIS A 297 -3.29 -16.67 -6.89
N VAL A 298 -3.52 -15.78 -7.86
CA VAL A 298 -2.67 -15.65 -9.07
C VAL A 298 -1.21 -15.45 -8.67
N LEU A 299 -0.94 -14.58 -7.69
CA LEU A 299 0.41 -14.33 -7.18
C LEU A 299 1.04 -15.59 -6.55
N ARG A 300 0.28 -16.38 -5.79
CA ARG A 300 0.78 -17.66 -5.24
C ARG A 300 1.08 -18.68 -6.33
N THR A 301 0.29 -18.73 -7.39
CA THR A 301 0.57 -19.58 -8.56
C THR A 301 1.84 -19.16 -9.27
N ILE A 302 2.07 -17.85 -9.44
CA ILE A 302 3.33 -17.31 -9.96
C ILE A 302 4.49 -17.75 -9.07
N ALA A 303 4.38 -17.57 -7.74
CA ALA A 303 5.43 -17.98 -6.81
C ALA A 303 5.74 -19.49 -6.89
N LYS A 304 4.70 -20.35 -6.88
CA LYS A 304 4.80 -21.80 -6.99
C LYS A 304 5.55 -22.22 -8.26
N GLN A 305 5.25 -21.61 -9.41
CA GLN A 305 5.90 -21.91 -10.68
C GLN A 305 7.35 -21.45 -10.76
N ARG A 306 7.74 -20.49 -9.91
CA ARG A 306 9.11 -20.01 -9.76
C ARG A 306 9.87 -20.67 -8.60
N GLY A 307 9.26 -21.65 -7.93
CA GLY A 307 9.86 -22.31 -6.77
C GLY A 307 10.04 -21.39 -5.56
N ILE A 308 9.30 -20.28 -5.49
CA ILE A 308 9.38 -19.30 -4.41
C ILE A 308 8.37 -19.71 -3.32
N PRO A 309 8.84 -20.05 -2.10
CA PRO A 309 7.94 -20.47 -1.04
C PRO A 309 7.16 -19.27 -0.51
N THR A 310 5.85 -19.48 -0.33
CA THR A 310 4.93 -18.44 0.17
C THR A 310 4.30 -18.83 1.48
N LEU A 311 3.78 -17.83 2.19
CA LEU A 311 2.96 -18.01 3.37
C LEU A 311 1.83 -16.97 3.39
N SER A 312 0.74 -17.26 4.09
CA SER A 312 -0.37 -16.31 4.28
C SER A 312 -0.33 -15.68 5.67
N PHE A 313 -0.69 -14.41 5.75
CA PHE A 313 -0.74 -13.66 7.01
C PHE A 313 -2.05 -12.86 7.07
N SER A 314 -2.38 -12.35 8.25
CA SER A 314 -3.35 -11.27 8.45
C SER A 314 -2.61 -10.14 9.14
N CYS A 315 -3.02 -8.91 8.89
CA CYS A 315 -2.35 -7.75 9.43
C CYS A 315 -3.30 -6.88 10.26
N GLY A 316 -4.63 -7.03 10.14
CA GLY A 316 -5.60 -6.20 10.84
C GLY A 316 -6.10 -5.00 10.03
N TYR A 317 -6.61 -4.00 10.73
CA TYR A 317 -7.13 -2.78 10.11
C TYR A 317 -6.00 -1.81 9.76
N ALA A 318 -6.15 -1.12 8.62
CA ALA A 318 -5.26 -0.04 8.17
C ALA A 318 -3.77 -0.43 8.18
N CYS A 319 -3.44 -1.56 7.55
CA CYS A 319 -2.07 -2.06 7.62
C CYS A 319 -1.09 -1.35 6.70
N SER A 320 -1.52 -1.04 5.48
CA SER A 320 -0.70 -0.42 4.43
C SER A 320 -1.58 -0.02 3.23
N ASP A 321 -0.98 0.51 2.18
CA ASP A 321 -1.64 1.19 1.06
C ASP A 321 -2.55 0.31 0.18
N HIS A 322 -2.42 -1.02 0.23
CA HIS A 322 -3.35 -1.92 -0.50
C HIS A 322 -4.80 -1.72 -0.06
N ALA A 323 -5.01 -1.35 1.22
CA ALA A 323 -6.33 -1.06 1.75
C ALA A 323 -7.00 0.10 0.99
N SER A 324 -6.25 1.13 0.60
CA SER A 324 -6.75 2.27 -0.17
C SER A 324 -7.29 1.85 -1.55
N ALA A 325 -6.58 0.97 -2.24
CA ALA A 325 -7.04 0.40 -3.51
C ALA A 325 -8.29 -0.46 -3.33
N HIS A 326 -8.28 -1.36 -2.35
CA HIS A 326 -9.43 -2.23 -2.03
C HIS A 326 -10.68 -1.44 -1.64
N ASN A 327 -10.53 -0.40 -0.81
CA ASN A 327 -11.65 0.46 -0.39
C ASN A 327 -12.28 1.20 -1.57
N ASN A 328 -11.52 1.43 -2.64
CA ASN A 328 -11.99 1.96 -3.92
C ASN A 328 -12.42 0.87 -4.92
N LYS A 329 -12.57 -0.38 -4.46
CA LYS A 329 -13.01 -1.56 -5.23
C LYS A 329 -12.05 -2.04 -6.31
N TYR A 330 -10.76 -1.69 -6.20
CA TYR A 330 -9.73 -2.23 -7.06
C TYR A 330 -9.14 -3.51 -6.47
N PRO A 331 -8.82 -4.54 -7.30
CA PRO A 331 -8.16 -5.74 -6.81
C PRO A 331 -6.78 -5.42 -6.24
N ALA A 332 -6.57 -5.73 -4.96
CA ALA A 332 -5.34 -5.38 -4.25
C ALA A 332 -4.74 -6.62 -3.57
N ALA A 333 -3.42 -6.69 -3.51
CA ALA A 333 -2.69 -7.73 -2.80
C ALA A 333 -1.54 -7.09 -2.01
N PHE A 334 -1.19 -7.72 -0.88
CA PHE A 334 -0.13 -7.23 -0.02
C PHE A 334 1.00 -8.26 0.07
N ILE A 335 2.23 -7.77 -0.20
CA ILE A 335 3.48 -8.49 -0.26
C ILE A 335 4.40 -7.95 0.84
N THR A 336 4.86 -8.83 1.72
CA THR A 336 5.82 -8.49 2.79
C THR A 336 6.76 -9.67 3.07
N ALA A 337 7.89 -9.41 3.73
CA ALA A 337 8.88 -10.42 4.06
C ALA A 337 8.58 -11.23 5.32
N ASP A 338 7.72 -10.74 6.22
CA ASP A 338 7.43 -11.43 7.47
C ASP A 338 5.94 -11.45 7.87
N ARG A 339 5.59 -12.45 8.66
CA ARG A 339 4.21 -12.90 8.94
C ARG A 339 3.60 -12.22 10.16
N ASP A 340 4.40 -11.52 10.94
CA ASP A 340 3.99 -10.93 12.20
C ASP A 340 4.22 -9.41 12.13
N PRO A 341 3.20 -8.57 12.42
CA PRO A 341 3.42 -7.14 12.65
C PRO A 341 4.42 -6.83 13.79
N THR A 342 4.92 -7.87 14.49
CA THR A 342 6.01 -7.81 15.48
C THR A 342 7.31 -8.53 15.06
N GLY A 343 7.39 -9.10 13.84
CA GLY A 343 8.54 -9.89 13.40
C GLY A 343 9.83 -9.08 13.32
N ASN A 344 9.72 -7.82 12.88
CA ASN A 344 10.78 -6.84 13.01
C ASN A 344 10.42 -5.84 14.13
N ASP A 345 10.91 -6.08 15.34
CA ASP A 345 10.69 -5.22 16.51
C ASP A 345 11.34 -3.82 16.42
N ARG A 346 12.04 -3.56 15.31
CA ARG A 346 12.79 -2.32 15.05
C ARG A 346 12.01 -1.30 14.23
N ILE A 347 10.93 -1.70 13.56
CA ILE A 347 10.10 -0.76 12.79
C ILE A 347 9.62 0.38 13.67
N HIS A 348 9.51 1.57 13.07
CA HIS A 348 9.16 2.82 13.77
C HIS A 348 10.13 3.18 14.91
N THR A 349 11.38 2.73 14.84
CA THR A 349 12.43 3.10 15.80
C THR A 349 13.71 3.58 15.08
N ASP A 350 14.65 4.10 15.88
CA ASP A 350 15.99 4.46 15.41
C ASP A 350 16.86 3.25 15.01
N LYS A 351 16.37 2.03 15.25
CA LYS A 351 17.07 0.77 14.96
C LYS A 351 16.67 0.12 13.64
N ASP A 352 15.68 0.65 12.92
CA ASP A 352 15.36 0.19 11.57
C ASP A 352 16.38 0.77 10.57
N THR A 353 17.59 0.20 10.57
CA THR A 353 18.75 0.72 9.84
C THR A 353 19.17 -0.21 8.70
N LEU A 354 19.99 0.30 7.78
CA LEU A 354 20.46 -0.50 6.63
C LEU A 354 21.21 -1.78 7.06
N GLU A 355 21.82 -1.77 8.25
CA GLU A 355 22.54 -2.91 8.81
C GLU A 355 21.61 -4.07 9.22
N THR A 356 20.29 -3.84 9.31
CA THR A 356 19.29 -4.89 9.58
C THR A 356 18.71 -5.51 8.32
N ILE A 357 19.10 -5.00 7.15
CA ILE A 357 18.62 -5.47 5.85
C ILE A 357 19.40 -6.70 5.40
N GLU A 358 18.66 -7.73 5.04
CA GLU A 358 19.16 -9.01 4.52
C GLU A 358 19.08 -9.00 3.00
N LYS A 359 20.24 -9.13 2.36
CA LYS A 359 20.37 -9.09 0.89
C LYS A 359 19.54 -10.20 0.23
N GLU A 360 19.60 -11.40 0.79
CA GLU A 360 18.88 -12.58 0.29
C GLU A 360 17.36 -12.38 0.38
N THR A 361 16.89 -11.67 1.41
CA THR A 361 15.47 -11.35 1.58
C THR A 361 15.00 -10.34 0.54
N LEU A 362 15.77 -9.26 0.29
CA LEU A 362 15.49 -8.34 -0.81
C LEU A 362 15.48 -9.06 -2.17
N GLU A 363 16.46 -9.94 -2.41
CA GLU A 363 16.56 -10.69 -3.66
C GLU A 363 15.36 -11.60 -3.90
N ARG A 364 14.92 -12.31 -2.87
CA ARG A 364 13.73 -13.17 -2.93
C ARG A 364 12.49 -12.37 -3.34
N HIS A 365 12.26 -11.22 -2.70
CA HIS A 365 11.10 -10.39 -2.98
C HIS A 365 11.19 -9.72 -4.35
N PHE A 366 12.35 -9.23 -4.75
CA PHE A 366 12.54 -8.72 -6.11
C PHE A 366 12.25 -9.79 -7.17
N ARG A 367 12.79 -11.00 -7.02
CA ARG A 367 12.56 -12.10 -8.00
C ARG A 367 11.08 -12.46 -8.10
N PHE A 368 10.39 -12.48 -6.96
CA PHE A 368 8.95 -12.69 -6.93
C PHE A 368 8.18 -11.57 -7.64
N SER A 369 8.43 -10.31 -7.26
CA SER A 369 7.74 -9.15 -7.84
C SER A 369 8.06 -8.97 -9.32
N LEU A 370 9.26 -9.35 -9.78
CA LEU A 370 9.62 -9.35 -11.19
C LEU A 370 8.83 -10.40 -11.97
N ALA A 371 8.66 -11.61 -11.41
CA ALA A 371 7.81 -12.63 -12.01
C ALA A 371 6.35 -12.17 -12.09
N ALA A 372 5.85 -11.49 -11.05
CA ALA A 372 4.52 -10.88 -11.06
C ALA A 372 4.39 -9.79 -12.14
N LEU A 373 5.39 -8.92 -12.26
CA LEU A 373 5.46 -7.88 -13.30
C LEU A 373 5.42 -8.46 -14.71
N GLU A 374 6.23 -9.47 -15.00
CA GLU A 374 6.26 -10.13 -16.32
C GLU A 374 4.89 -10.68 -16.72
N VAL A 375 4.21 -11.34 -15.79
CA VAL A 375 2.91 -11.98 -16.02
C VAL A 375 1.81 -10.95 -16.12
N LEU A 376 1.67 -10.07 -15.12
CA LEU A 376 0.55 -9.16 -15.02
C LEU A 376 0.61 -8.04 -16.06
N SER A 377 1.79 -7.63 -16.52
CA SER A 377 1.89 -6.62 -17.59
C SER A 377 1.45 -7.13 -18.97
N ASN A 378 1.53 -8.44 -19.21
CA ASN A 378 1.23 -9.04 -20.53
C ASN A 378 -0.10 -9.83 -20.56
N ALA A 379 -0.62 -10.26 -19.42
CA ALA A 379 -1.83 -11.08 -19.36
C ALA A 379 -3.13 -10.25 -19.26
N ASN A 380 -4.25 -10.85 -19.68
CA ASN A 380 -5.57 -10.30 -19.35
C ASN A 380 -5.89 -10.65 -17.88
N VAL A 381 -5.51 -9.78 -16.95
CA VAL A 381 -5.64 -10.01 -15.50
C VAL A 381 -7.11 -10.26 -15.10
N THR A 382 -8.07 -9.58 -15.73
CA THR A 382 -9.51 -9.80 -15.44
C THR A 382 -10.00 -11.20 -15.79
N LYS A 383 -9.23 -11.98 -16.57
CA LYS A 383 -9.48 -13.41 -16.89
C LYS A 383 -8.60 -14.37 -16.09
N LEU A 384 -7.49 -13.93 -15.50
CA LEU A 384 -6.61 -14.79 -14.70
C LEU A 384 -7.31 -15.25 -13.43
N GLY A 385 -7.45 -16.56 -13.23
CA GLY A 385 -8.04 -17.14 -12.03
C GLY A 385 -9.57 -17.10 -11.93
N ARG A 386 -10.27 -17.05 -13.06
CA ARG A 386 -11.63 -17.61 -13.12
C ARG A 386 -11.52 -19.14 -13.24
N PRO A 387 -12.38 -19.92 -12.58
CA PRO A 387 -12.62 -21.31 -12.99
C PRO A 387 -12.92 -21.33 -14.50
N SER A 388 -12.55 -22.39 -15.22
CA SER A 388 -13.03 -22.56 -16.60
C SER A 388 -14.55 -22.45 -16.61
N ASP A 389 -15.11 -21.86 -17.68
CA ASP A 389 -16.57 -21.65 -17.82
C ASP A 389 -17.39 -22.95 -17.69
N ASP A 390 -16.74 -24.12 -17.70
CA ASP A 390 -17.31 -25.46 -17.45
C ASP A 390 -17.69 -25.76 -15.98
N LEU A 391 -17.55 -24.81 -15.05
CA LEU A 391 -17.86 -24.98 -13.63
C LEU A 391 -18.94 -24.02 -13.09
N MET A 392 -19.73 -23.37 -13.96
CA MET A 392 -20.95 -22.65 -13.56
C MET A 392 -22.23 -23.41 -13.91
#